data_AF-A0A841GX20-F1
#
_entry.id   AF-A0A841GX20-F1
#
_cell.length_a   1.000
_cell.length_b   1.000
_cell.length_c   1.000
_cell.angle_alpha   90.00
_cell.angle_beta   90.00
_cell.angle_gamma   90.00
#
_symmetry.space_group_name_H-M   'P 1'
#
loop_
_entity.id
_entity.type
_entity.pdbx_description
1 polymer ?
#
loop_
_entity_poly.entity_id
_entity_poly.type
_entity_poly.pdbx_seq_one_letter_code
_entity_poly.pdbx_strand_id
1 'polypeptide(L)'
;MNELSSDPPHAVSAGLDEVVAEMVEQFRRGAVVANAGGLGHTSFADVPDVSEMVNAMLSPADAEAFGAVSISREDGLRASRGGDQAKAAERIGEARRLLDGADLTPSARLLAESLYSSAAAYVRYRQGDLAGARRDLDEAIASSNALWDEHGFRGAEARRLHLAHLIVRVEARLGGDPWDVVQTVCRLWDYLEGNTAAWPFAPYARAGAEVNRRMAMLMLNEIVTEFAVLLAEHPEVETAALDLLHREQRARHPADPYPFSYARAWLTARQALHGDDPAAALQKAGPFLGVVDGPRPLLWQSVVRDTVRLCRTLPGAAGRAAETLAAGALADHTVPDCLRIDRSPHPA
;
A
#
# COMPACT_ATOMS: atom_id res chain seq x y z
N MET A 1 11.97 14.77 56.93
CA MET A 1 12.40 15.04 55.55
C MET A 1 13.31 13.89 55.16
N ASN A 2 12.76 12.90 54.46
CA ASN A 2 13.54 11.78 53.90
C ASN A 2 13.80 12.13 52.44
N GLU A 3 15.07 12.39 52.10
CA GLU A 3 15.55 12.44 50.73
C GLU A 3 15.58 11.01 50.19
N LEU A 4 14.54 10.63 49.44
CA LEU A 4 14.58 9.43 48.61
C LEU A 4 15.53 9.71 47.45
N SER A 5 16.76 9.23 47.57
CA SER A 5 17.71 9.09 46.47
C SER A 5 17.05 8.26 45.38
N SER A 6 16.65 8.96 44.30
CA SER A 6 16.19 8.37 43.05
C SER A 6 17.40 8.12 42.16
N ASP A 7 18.27 7.18 42.54
CA ASP A 7 19.27 6.70 41.60
C ASP A 7 18.55 6.00 40.45
N PRO A 8 18.69 6.48 39.19
CA PRO A 8 18.09 5.82 38.06
C PRO A 8 18.69 4.42 37.89
N PRO A 9 17.89 3.40 37.54
CA PRO A 9 18.34 2.03 37.49
C PRO A 9 19.38 1.82 36.38
N HIS A 10 20.67 1.84 36.74
CA HIS A 10 21.80 1.59 35.84
C HIS A 10 21.76 0.22 35.12
N ALA A 11 21.00 -0.75 35.63
CA ALA A 11 20.88 -2.08 35.02
C ALA A 11 20.06 -2.09 33.71
N VAL A 12 19.18 -1.09 33.50
CA VAL A 12 18.34 -1.01 32.29
C VAL A 12 19.16 -0.54 31.07
N SER A 13 20.26 0.20 31.27
CA SER A 13 21.00 0.80 30.15
C SER A 13 21.87 -0.21 29.38
N ALA A 14 22.47 -1.19 30.06
CA ALA A 14 23.40 -2.12 29.41
C ALA A 14 22.71 -3.07 28.42
N GLY A 15 21.50 -3.55 28.76
CA GLY A 15 20.71 -4.39 27.85
C GLY A 15 20.17 -3.63 26.63
N LEU A 16 19.86 -2.34 26.80
CA LEU A 16 19.37 -1.51 25.70
C LEU A 16 20.46 -1.25 24.65
N ASP A 17 21.70 -1.01 25.08
CA ASP A 17 22.83 -0.77 24.16
C ASP A 17 23.11 -1.98 23.25
N GLU A 18 22.98 -3.21 23.77
CA GLU A 18 23.14 -4.45 22.98
C GLU A 18 22.00 -4.61 21.94
N VAL A 19 20.75 -4.38 22.35
CA VAL A 19 19.58 -4.42 21.46
C VAL A 19 19.72 -3.39 20.33
N VAL A 20 20.16 -2.17 20.67
CA VAL A 20 20.40 -1.09 19.70
C VAL A 20 21.48 -1.49 18.69
N ALA A 21 22.59 -2.09 19.16
CA ALA A 21 23.68 -2.50 18.28
C ALA A 21 23.24 -3.57 17.27
N GLU A 22 22.52 -4.60 17.72
CA GLU A 22 22.00 -5.66 16.84
C GLU A 22 21.00 -5.10 15.82
N MET A 23 20.09 -4.23 16.25
CA MET A 23 19.12 -3.60 15.36
C MET A 23 19.81 -2.74 14.27
N VAL A 24 20.86 -1.98 14.62
CA VAL A 24 21.63 -1.20 13.63
C VAL A 24 22.29 -2.12 12.60
N GLU A 25 22.80 -3.27 13.01
CA GLU A 25 23.42 -4.23 12.10
C GLU A 25 22.39 -4.89 11.17
N GLN A 26 21.20 -5.21 11.69
CA GLN A 26 20.06 -5.65 10.88
C GLN A 26 19.67 -4.59 9.85
N PHE A 27 19.53 -3.33 10.27
CA PHE A 27 19.23 -2.22 9.38
C PHE A 27 20.27 -2.07 8.25
N ARG A 28 21.57 -2.13 8.54
CA ARG A 28 22.63 -2.00 7.51
C ARG A 28 22.48 -3.04 6.40
N ARG A 29 22.12 -4.28 6.77
CA ARG A 29 21.85 -5.36 5.81
C ARG A 29 20.65 -5.04 4.92
N GLY A 30 19.55 -4.55 5.48
CA GLY A 30 18.35 -4.19 4.72
C GLY A 30 18.50 -2.94 3.85
N ALA A 31 19.21 -1.92 4.34
CA ALA A 31 19.35 -0.62 3.66
C ALA A 31 20.04 -0.73 2.28
N VAL A 32 20.99 -1.66 2.12
CA VAL A 32 21.66 -1.89 0.82
C VAL A 32 20.65 -2.31 -0.25
N VAL A 33 19.69 -3.17 0.09
CA VAL A 33 18.71 -3.68 -0.88
C VAL A 33 17.54 -2.74 -1.07
N ALA A 34 17.07 -2.07 0.00
CA ALA A 34 16.02 -1.05 -0.12
C ALA A 34 16.43 0.07 -1.10
N ASN A 35 17.69 0.49 -1.08
CA ASN A 35 18.23 1.50 -2.00
C ASN A 35 18.47 0.96 -3.42
N ALA A 36 18.69 -0.34 -3.60
CA ALA A 36 18.91 -0.95 -4.92
C ALA A 36 17.60 -1.27 -5.66
N GLY A 37 16.49 -1.47 -4.94
CA GLY A 37 15.24 -2.00 -5.50
C GLY A 37 14.43 -1.02 -6.37
N GLY A 38 14.65 0.29 -6.25
CA GLY A 38 13.78 1.32 -6.84
C GLY A 38 12.33 1.24 -6.33
N LEU A 39 11.55 2.32 -6.39
CA LEU A 39 10.10 2.22 -6.23
C LEU A 39 9.49 1.66 -7.51
N GLY A 40 9.73 0.38 -7.79
CA GLY A 40 9.08 -0.32 -8.89
C GLY A 40 7.57 -0.31 -8.66
N HIS A 41 6.83 0.53 -9.38
CA HIS A 41 5.40 0.35 -9.53
C HIS A 41 5.21 -0.94 -10.32
N THR A 42 4.87 -2.02 -9.63
CA THR A 42 4.39 -3.23 -10.31
C THR A 42 3.10 -2.83 -11.02
N SER A 43 3.12 -2.81 -12.35
CA SER A 43 1.91 -2.54 -13.11
C SER A 43 1.00 -3.75 -12.97
N PHE A 44 -0.31 -3.53 -12.89
CA PHE A 44 -1.29 -4.62 -12.97
C PHE A 44 -1.11 -5.47 -14.26
N ALA A 45 -0.60 -4.84 -15.33
CA ALA A 45 -0.26 -5.51 -16.59
C ALA A 45 0.95 -6.46 -16.49
N ASP A 46 1.78 -6.32 -15.46
CA ASP A 46 2.96 -7.16 -15.23
C ASP A 46 2.61 -8.48 -14.52
N VAL A 47 1.33 -8.68 -14.16
CA VAL A 47 0.82 -9.99 -13.72
C VAL A 47 0.58 -10.83 -14.96
N PRO A 48 1.43 -11.84 -15.27
CA PRO A 48 1.40 -12.55 -16.55
C PRO A 48 0.02 -13.15 -16.87
N ASP A 49 -0.67 -13.64 -15.84
CA ASP A 49 -1.99 -14.24 -15.94
C ASP A 49 -3.05 -13.25 -16.45
N VAL A 50 -2.96 -11.96 -16.12
CA VAL A 50 -4.00 -10.97 -16.48
C VAL A 50 -3.97 -10.66 -17.98
N SER A 51 -2.78 -10.44 -18.55
CA SER A 51 -2.63 -10.11 -19.98
C SER A 51 -3.04 -11.29 -20.85
N GLU A 52 -2.69 -12.52 -20.45
CA GLU A 52 -3.12 -13.74 -21.13
C GLU A 52 -4.65 -13.91 -21.05
N MET A 53 -5.24 -13.70 -19.89
CA MET A 53 -6.70 -13.80 -19.69
C MET A 53 -7.48 -12.74 -20.48
N VAL A 54 -6.97 -11.51 -20.56
CA VAL A 54 -7.57 -10.45 -21.39
C VAL A 54 -7.53 -10.85 -22.86
N ASN A 55 -6.38 -11.30 -23.35
CA ASN A 55 -6.25 -11.73 -24.75
C ASN A 55 -7.13 -12.94 -25.09
N ALA A 56 -7.34 -13.86 -24.15
CA ALA A 56 -8.24 -15.00 -24.32
C ALA A 56 -9.72 -14.62 -24.38
N MET A 57 -10.10 -13.46 -23.83
CA MET A 57 -11.49 -12.98 -23.81
C MET A 57 -11.86 -12.16 -25.04
N LEU A 58 -10.89 -11.48 -25.66
CA LEU A 58 -11.14 -10.57 -26.77
C LEU A 58 -11.29 -11.34 -28.08
N SER A 59 -12.30 -10.99 -28.88
CA SER A 59 -12.31 -11.39 -30.30
C SER A 59 -11.14 -10.73 -31.04
N PRO A 60 -10.71 -11.22 -32.20
CA PRO A 60 -9.66 -10.57 -32.98
C PRO A 60 -9.97 -9.09 -33.30
N ALA A 61 -11.24 -8.77 -33.58
CA ALA A 61 -11.68 -7.40 -33.84
C ALA A 61 -11.61 -6.52 -32.59
N ASP A 62 -12.02 -7.05 -31.43
CA ASP A 62 -11.87 -6.33 -30.16
C ASP A 62 -10.38 -6.10 -29.84
N ALA A 63 -9.54 -7.12 -30.00
CA ALA A 63 -8.10 -7.03 -29.74
C ALA A 63 -7.42 -5.99 -30.63
N GLU A 64 -7.80 -5.91 -31.91
CA GLU A 64 -7.35 -4.85 -32.81
C GLU A 64 -7.78 -3.47 -32.33
N ALA A 65 -9.05 -3.31 -31.92
CA ALA A 65 -9.55 -2.05 -31.38
C ALA A 65 -8.79 -1.61 -30.11
N PHE A 66 -8.58 -2.53 -29.16
CA PHE A 66 -7.77 -2.27 -27.95
C PHE A 66 -6.30 -1.93 -28.29
N GLY A 67 -5.73 -2.63 -29.27
CA GLY A 67 -4.39 -2.35 -29.77
C GLY A 67 -4.26 -0.92 -30.31
N ALA A 68 -5.22 -0.50 -31.13
CA ALA A 68 -5.25 0.83 -31.75
C ALA A 68 -5.29 1.98 -30.73
N VAL A 69 -5.94 1.78 -29.58
CA VAL A 69 -6.07 2.82 -28.54
C VAL A 69 -5.05 2.72 -27.40
N SER A 70 -4.26 1.65 -27.37
CA SER A 70 -3.27 1.39 -26.32
C SER A 70 -2.21 2.50 -26.22
N ILE A 71 -1.74 3.00 -27.38
CA ILE A 71 -0.74 4.08 -27.45
C ILE A 71 -1.28 5.36 -26.81
N SER A 72 -2.50 5.80 -27.18
CA SER A 72 -3.10 6.99 -26.58
C SER A 72 -3.33 6.82 -25.08
N ARG A 73 -3.74 5.63 -24.61
CA ARG A 73 -3.87 5.34 -23.18
C ARG A 73 -2.53 5.48 -22.44
N GLU A 74 -1.48 4.82 -22.93
CA GLU A 74 -0.16 4.85 -22.29
C GLU A 74 0.48 6.25 -22.35
N ASP A 75 0.29 6.99 -23.44
CA ASP A 75 0.71 8.39 -23.56
C ASP A 75 -0.03 9.29 -22.58
N GLY A 76 -1.33 9.07 -22.37
CA GLY A 76 -2.12 9.78 -21.37
C GLY A 76 -1.62 9.51 -19.95
N LEU A 77 -1.37 8.25 -19.60
CA LEU A 77 -0.81 7.89 -18.29
C LEU A 77 0.61 8.45 -18.09
N ARG A 78 1.46 8.42 -19.13
CA ARG A 78 2.80 9.00 -19.08
C ARG A 78 2.74 10.52 -18.90
N ALA A 79 1.86 11.21 -19.63
CA ALA A 79 1.64 12.65 -19.47
C ALA A 79 1.18 13.01 -18.04
N SER A 80 0.23 12.25 -17.48
CA SER A 80 -0.24 12.48 -16.11
C SER A 80 0.87 12.30 -15.06
N ARG A 81 1.70 11.27 -15.21
CA ARG A 81 2.88 11.04 -14.34
C ARG A 81 3.90 12.18 -14.46
N GLY A 82 4.08 12.71 -15.67
CA GLY A 82 4.93 13.87 -15.95
C GLY A 82 4.34 15.23 -15.53
N GLY A 83 3.13 15.26 -14.97
CA GLY A 83 2.48 16.49 -14.50
C GLY A 83 1.61 17.21 -15.55
N ASP A 84 1.61 16.77 -16.80
CA ASP A 84 0.82 17.36 -17.89
C ASP A 84 -0.60 16.78 -17.89
N GLN A 85 -1.45 17.29 -16.99
CA GLN A 85 -2.81 16.78 -16.79
C GLN A 85 -3.76 17.14 -17.94
N ALA A 86 -3.49 18.21 -18.69
CA ALA A 86 -4.30 18.60 -19.84
C ALA A 86 -4.13 17.60 -20.99
N LYS A 87 -2.87 17.30 -21.35
CA LYS A 87 -2.56 16.27 -22.35
C LYS A 87 -3.02 14.88 -21.90
N ALA A 88 -2.89 14.58 -20.61
CA ALA A 88 -3.39 13.32 -20.07
C ALA A 88 -4.90 13.14 -20.31
N ALA A 89 -5.71 14.16 -19.95
CA ALA A 89 -7.14 14.14 -20.14
C ALA A 89 -7.53 14.05 -21.63
N GLU A 90 -6.83 14.80 -22.50
CA GLU A 90 -7.02 14.74 -23.95
C GLU A 90 -6.82 13.32 -24.49
N ARG A 91 -5.69 12.68 -24.15
CA ARG A 91 -5.30 11.35 -24.64
C ARG A 91 -6.18 10.22 -24.11
N ILE A 92 -6.56 10.27 -22.83
CA ILE A 92 -7.52 9.30 -22.27
C ILE A 92 -8.91 9.49 -22.92
N GLY A 93 -9.34 10.73 -23.13
CA GLY A 93 -10.61 11.02 -23.81
C GLY A 93 -10.63 10.60 -25.27
N GLU A 94 -9.52 10.77 -26.00
CA GLU A 94 -9.35 10.27 -27.37
C GLU A 94 -9.49 8.75 -27.42
N ALA A 95 -8.79 8.04 -26.55
CA ALA A 95 -8.86 6.58 -26.49
C ALA A 95 -10.29 6.07 -26.18
N ARG A 96 -11.02 6.73 -25.27
CA ARG A 96 -12.42 6.40 -24.96
C ARG A 96 -13.32 6.60 -26.19
N ARG A 97 -13.23 7.75 -26.86
CA ARG A 97 -14.03 8.02 -28.08
C ARG A 97 -13.80 7.00 -29.19
N LEU A 98 -12.56 6.55 -29.37
CA LEU A 98 -12.22 5.53 -30.37
C LEU A 98 -12.87 4.17 -30.04
N LEU A 99 -12.87 3.76 -28.77
CA LEU A 99 -13.53 2.53 -28.34
C LEU A 99 -15.06 2.63 -28.38
N ASP A 100 -15.63 3.78 -28.02
CA ASP A 100 -17.08 4.01 -28.09
C ASP A 100 -17.62 3.90 -29.52
N GLY A 101 -16.80 4.25 -30.51
CA GLY A 101 -17.11 4.12 -31.94
C GLY A 101 -16.81 2.74 -32.54
N ALA A 102 -16.15 1.85 -31.80
CA ALA A 102 -15.85 0.49 -32.26
C ALA A 102 -17.04 -0.45 -32.00
N ASP A 103 -17.22 -1.42 -32.89
CA ASP A 103 -18.23 -2.48 -32.75
C ASP A 103 -17.74 -3.57 -31.78
N LEU A 104 -17.61 -3.21 -30.51
CA LEU A 104 -17.11 -4.10 -29.47
C LEU A 104 -18.16 -5.12 -29.04
N THR A 105 -17.70 -6.35 -28.78
CA THR A 105 -18.52 -7.36 -28.09
C THR A 105 -18.95 -6.86 -26.69
N PRO A 106 -20.07 -7.34 -26.11
CA PRO A 106 -20.53 -6.89 -24.80
C PRO A 106 -19.48 -7.01 -23.69
N SER A 107 -18.74 -8.12 -23.64
CA SER A 107 -17.64 -8.32 -22.69
C SER A 107 -16.46 -7.36 -22.95
N ALA A 108 -16.10 -7.14 -24.21
CA ALA A 108 -15.05 -6.17 -24.57
C ALA A 108 -15.42 -4.74 -24.17
N ARG A 109 -16.71 -4.35 -24.31
CA ARG A 109 -17.23 -3.06 -23.88
C ARG A 109 -17.14 -2.87 -22.36
N LEU A 110 -17.50 -3.88 -21.58
CA LEU A 110 -17.35 -3.82 -20.11
C LEU A 110 -15.88 -3.76 -19.68
N LEU A 111 -14.98 -4.46 -20.37
CA LEU A 111 -13.54 -4.37 -20.12
C LEU A 111 -13.01 -2.97 -20.46
N ALA A 112 -13.43 -2.40 -21.58
CA ALA A 112 -13.09 -1.03 -21.97
C ALA A 112 -13.54 -0.05 -20.87
N GLU A 113 -14.79 -0.12 -20.44
CA GLU A 113 -15.32 0.76 -19.39
C GLU A 113 -14.51 0.64 -18.09
N SER A 114 -14.21 -0.58 -17.64
CA SER A 114 -13.38 -0.81 -16.44
C SER A 114 -11.95 -0.25 -16.55
N LEU A 115 -11.31 -0.40 -17.71
CA LEU A 115 -9.93 0.07 -17.90
C LEU A 115 -9.85 1.59 -18.05
N TYR A 116 -10.74 2.17 -18.83
CA TYR A 116 -10.68 3.58 -19.20
C TYR A 116 -11.27 4.50 -18.13
N SER A 117 -12.29 4.07 -17.40
CA SER A 117 -12.77 4.85 -16.25
C SER A 117 -11.75 4.88 -15.13
N SER A 118 -11.05 3.78 -14.85
CA SER A 118 -9.91 3.82 -13.91
C SER A 118 -8.73 4.69 -14.39
N ALA A 119 -8.45 4.74 -15.69
CA ALA A 119 -7.44 5.64 -16.22
C ALA A 119 -7.87 7.12 -16.08
N ALA A 120 -9.14 7.43 -16.35
CA ALA A 120 -9.72 8.75 -16.13
C ALA A 120 -9.69 9.12 -14.63
N ALA A 121 -9.99 8.18 -13.74
CA ALA A 121 -9.90 8.36 -12.30
C ALA A 121 -8.49 8.76 -11.86
N TYR A 122 -7.46 8.12 -12.43
CA TYR A 122 -6.07 8.48 -12.13
C TYR A 122 -5.74 9.91 -12.55
N VAL A 123 -6.18 10.34 -13.75
CA VAL A 123 -5.98 11.72 -14.22
C VAL A 123 -6.71 12.72 -13.31
N ARG A 124 -7.98 12.46 -12.97
CA ARG A 124 -8.77 13.33 -12.08
C ARG A 124 -8.18 13.41 -10.67
N TYR A 125 -7.72 12.28 -10.13
CA TYR A 125 -7.01 12.23 -8.86
C TYR A 125 -5.76 13.14 -8.87
N ARG A 126 -4.98 13.09 -9.95
CA ARG A 126 -3.79 13.94 -10.12
C ARG A 126 -4.12 15.42 -10.32
N GLN A 127 -5.31 15.74 -10.82
CA GLN A 127 -5.84 17.10 -10.94
C GLN A 127 -6.45 17.63 -9.62
N GLY A 128 -6.64 16.77 -8.62
CA GLY A 128 -7.35 17.11 -7.37
C GLY A 128 -8.87 17.02 -7.46
N ASP A 129 -9.43 16.56 -8.59
CA ASP A 129 -10.86 16.22 -8.71
C ASP A 129 -11.14 14.84 -8.11
N LEU A 130 -11.11 14.77 -6.77
CA LEU A 130 -11.24 13.52 -6.03
C LEU A 130 -12.65 12.93 -6.12
N ALA A 131 -13.68 13.78 -6.16
CA ALA A 131 -15.07 13.34 -6.32
C ALA A 131 -15.31 12.73 -7.72
N GLY A 132 -14.78 13.37 -8.77
CA GLY A 132 -14.81 12.82 -10.12
C GLY A 132 -13.98 11.54 -10.25
N ALA A 133 -12.83 11.45 -9.58
CA ALA A 133 -12.02 10.24 -9.54
C ALA A 133 -12.75 9.07 -8.86
N ARG A 134 -13.45 9.34 -7.74
CA ARG A 134 -14.25 8.33 -7.06
C ARG A 134 -15.36 7.79 -7.96
N ARG A 135 -16.11 8.67 -8.62
CA ARG A 135 -17.20 8.25 -9.53
C ARG A 135 -16.70 7.35 -10.66
N ASP A 136 -15.55 7.67 -11.24
CA ASP A 136 -14.94 6.84 -12.28
C ASP A 136 -14.48 5.47 -11.76
N LEU A 137 -14.00 5.39 -10.51
CA LEU A 137 -13.65 4.10 -9.88
C LEU A 137 -14.89 3.26 -9.58
N ASP A 138 -15.97 3.90 -9.14
CA ASP A 138 -17.28 3.27 -8.92
C ASP A 138 -17.86 2.70 -10.23
N GLU A 139 -17.70 3.41 -11.35
CA GLU A 139 -18.05 2.89 -12.68
C GLU A 139 -17.14 1.71 -13.07
N ALA A 140 -15.83 1.86 -12.89
CA ALA A 140 -14.88 0.83 -13.27
C ALA A 140 -15.06 -0.49 -12.50
N ILE A 141 -15.44 -0.42 -11.22
CA ILE A 141 -15.65 -1.60 -10.37
C ILE A 141 -16.99 -2.26 -10.67
N ALA A 142 -18.02 -1.48 -11.00
CA ALA A 142 -19.30 -2.01 -11.46
C ALA A 142 -19.14 -2.78 -12.78
N SER A 143 -18.40 -2.24 -13.76
CA SER A 143 -18.09 -2.96 -15.00
C SER A 143 -17.25 -4.21 -14.76
N SER A 144 -16.30 -4.16 -13.82
CA SER A 144 -15.51 -5.33 -13.42
C SER A 144 -16.39 -6.42 -12.81
N ASN A 145 -17.38 -6.06 -12.00
CA ASN A 145 -18.34 -7.01 -11.45
C ASN A 145 -19.19 -7.65 -12.55
N ALA A 146 -19.73 -6.83 -13.48
CA ALA A 146 -20.50 -7.33 -14.62
C ALA A 146 -19.69 -8.30 -15.51
N LEU A 147 -18.41 -8.01 -15.77
CA LEU A 147 -17.52 -8.93 -16.49
C LEU A 147 -17.45 -10.33 -15.86
N TRP A 148 -17.41 -10.39 -14.54
CA TRP A 148 -17.43 -11.67 -13.87
C TRP A 148 -18.82 -12.31 -13.94
N ASP A 149 -19.85 -11.57 -13.52
CA ASP A 149 -21.17 -12.15 -13.28
C ASP A 149 -21.87 -12.56 -14.59
N GLU A 150 -21.67 -11.80 -15.66
CA GLU A 150 -22.31 -12.03 -16.96
C GLU A 150 -21.44 -12.86 -17.92
N HIS A 151 -20.11 -12.77 -17.80
CA HIS A 151 -19.18 -13.39 -18.77
C HIS A 151 -18.17 -14.36 -18.15
N GLY A 152 -18.20 -14.58 -16.83
CA GLY A 152 -17.30 -15.52 -16.15
C GLY A 152 -15.83 -15.11 -16.19
N PHE A 153 -15.53 -13.83 -16.44
CA PHE A 153 -14.15 -13.36 -16.58
C PHE A 153 -13.43 -13.37 -15.23
N ARG A 154 -12.65 -14.43 -14.97
CA ARG A 154 -11.96 -14.61 -13.68
C ARG A 154 -10.94 -13.52 -13.36
N GLY A 155 -10.42 -12.81 -14.37
CA GLY A 155 -9.47 -11.72 -14.19
C GLY A 155 -10.09 -10.48 -13.54
N ALA A 156 -11.43 -10.40 -13.53
CA ALA A 156 -12.16 -9.31 -12.91
C ALA A 156 -11.96 -9.21 -11.40
N GLU A 157 -11.66 -10.30 -10.68
CA GLU A 157 -11.47 -10.23 -9.23
C GLU A 157 -10.17 -9.50 -8.86
N ALA A 158 -9.09 -9.82 -9.57
CA ALA A 158 -7.83 -9.09 -9.45
C ALA A 158 -8.01 -7.59 -9.74
N ARG A 159 -8.76 -7.29 -10.80
CA ARG A 159 -9.08 -5.92 -11.20
C ARG A 159 -9.91 -5.19 -10.14
N ARG A 160 -10.95 -5.83 -9.62
CA ARG A 160 -11.83 -5.33 -8.56
C ARG A 160 -11.04 -5.00 -7.29
N LEU A 161 -10.11 -5.86 -6.87
CA LEU A 161 -9.22 -5.59 -5.74
C LEU A 161 -8.32 -4.38 -5.96
N HIS A 162 -7.74 -4.26 -7.15
CA HIS A 162 -6.94 -3.09 -7.51
C HIS A 162 -7.77 -1.81 -7.48
N LEU A 163 -8.99 -1.83 -8.02
CA LEU A 163 -9.91 -0.68 -7.99
C LEU A 163 -10.30 -0.31 -6.55
N ALA A 164 -10.57 -1.30 -5.69
CA ALA A 164 -10.81 -1.11 -4.27
C ALA A 164 -9.64 -0.40 -3.54
N HIS A 165 -8.41 -0.81 -3.83
CA HIS A 165 -7.21 -0.14 -3.33
C HIS A 165 -7.14 1.32 -3.82
N LEU A 166 -7.44 1.58 -5.11
CA LEU A 166 -7.49 2.95 -5.62
C LEU A 166 -8.59 3.80 -4.96
N ILE A 167 -9.75 3.20 -4.62
CA ILE A 167 -10.82 3.88 -3.89
C ILE A 167 -10.32 4.32 -2.51
N VAL A 168 -9.65 3.45 -1.76
CA VAL A 168 -9.04 3.80 -0.47
C VAL A 168 -8.12 5.01 -0.60
N ARG A 169 -7.25 5.01 -1.62
CA ARG A 169 -6.34 6.13 -1.88
C ARG A 169 -7.07 7.44 -2.17
N VAL A 170 -8.17 7.39 -2.93
CA VAL A 170 -9.01 8.57 -3.20
C VAL A 170 -9.73 9.04 -1.93
N GLU A 171 -10.31 8.12 -1.15
CA GLU A 171 -11.02 8.42 0.10
C GLU A 171 -10.10 9.07 1.14
N ALA A 172 -8.87 8.56 1.28
CA ALA A 172 -7.84 9.13 2.15
C ALA A 172 -7.59 10.63 1.87
N ARG A 173 -7.67 11.04 0.60
CA ARG A 173 -7.45 12.44 0.20
C ARG A 173 -8.71 13.29 0.16
N LEU A 174 -9.90 12.68 0.12
CA LEU A 174 -11.17 13.40 -0.04
C LEU A 174 -11.51 14.25 1.20
N GLY A 175 -10.81 14.03 2.33
CA GLY A 175 -10.97 14.81 3.57
C GLY A 175 -12.12 14.32 4.46
N GLY A 176 -12.53 13.05 4.31
CA GLY A 176 -13.46 12.40 5.24
C GLY A 176 -12.80 12.04 6.57
N ASP A 177 -13.53 11.32 7.43
CA ASP A 177 -12.97 10.79 8.68
C ASP A 177 -11.86 9.77 8.37
N PRO A 178 -10.60 10.00 8.79
CA PRO A 178 -9.51 9.04 8.58
C PRO A 178 -9.82 7.65 9.14
N TRP A 179 -10.63 7.57 10.19
CA TRP A 179 -11.04 6.30 10.77
C TRP A 179 -11.88 5.43 9.83
N ASP A 180 -12.77 6.04 9.04
CA ASP A 180 -13.57 5.31 8.05
C ASP A 180 -12.67 4.66 6.98
N VAL A 181 -11.63 5.36 6.56
CA VAL A 181 -10.63 4.85 5.60
C VAL A 181 -9.82 3.72 6.21
N VAL A 182 -9.37 3.85 7.47
CA VAL A 182 -8.71 2.78 8.22
C VAL A 182 -9.59 1.53 8.30
N GLN A 183 -10.88 1.68 8.62
CA GLN A 183 -11.80 0.55 8.69
C GLN A 183 -11.97 -0.13 7.32
N THR A 184 -12.02 0.64 6.24
CA THR A 184 -12.06 0.10 4.87
C THR A 184 -10.79 -0.68 4.53
N VAL A 185 -9.61 -0.17 4.88
CA VAL A 185 -8.33 -0.88 4.71
C VAL A 185 -8.29 -2.19 5.50
N CYS A 186 -8.70 -2.17 6.77
CA CYS A 186 -8.73 -3.38 7.60
C CYS A 186 -9.66 -4.44 7.01
N ARG A 187 -10.82 -4.03 6.52
CA ARG A 187 -11.77 -4.90 5.81
C ARG A 187 -11.20 -5.47 4.50
N LEU A 188 -10.45 -4.68 3.72
CA LEU A 188 -9.76 -5.21 2.53
C LEU A 188 -8.64 -6.19 2.89
N TRP A 189 -7.86 -5.92 3.93
CA TRP A 189 -6.87 -6.88 4.44
C TRP A 189 -7.57 -8.19 4.77
N ASP A 190 -8.66 -8.12 5.54
CA ASP A 190 -9.43 -9.27 5.96
C ASP A 190 -9.99 -10.09 4.80
N TYR A 191 -10.50 -9.40 3.79
CA TYR A 191 -10.97 -10.00 2.56
C TYR A 191 -9.86 -10.78 1.84
N LEU A 192 -8.66 -10.19 1.76
CA LEU A 192 -7.49 -10.81 1.13
C LEU A 192 -6.92 -12.00 1.90
N GLU A 193 -7.17 -12.08 3.20
CA GLU A 193 -6.88 -13.25 4.02
C GLU A 193 -7.94 -14.37 3.93
N GLY A 194 -8.96 -14.18 3.09
CA GLY A 194 -9.98 -15.19 2.79
C GLY A 194 -11.33 -14.94 3.46
N ASN A 195 -11.49 -13.88 4.26
CA ASN A 195 -12.80 -13.50 4.80
C ASN A 195 -13.62 -12.77 3.73
N THR A 196 -14.24 -13.51 2.81
CA THR A 196 -15.01 -12.93 1.69
C THR A 196 -16.18 -12.04 2.14
N ALA A 197 -16.68 -12.21 3.36
CA ALA A 197 -17.73 -11.36 3.94
C ALA A 197 -17.21 -9.98 4.38
N ALA A 198 -15.89 -9.79 4.49
CA ALA A 198 -15.27 -8.52 4.90
C ALA A 198 -15.20 -7.48 3.76
N TRP A 199 -15.76 -7.74 2.58
CA TRP A 199 -15.72 -6.78 1.47
C TRP A 199 -16.31 -5.42 1.90
N PRO A 200 -15.55 -4.31 1.85
CA PRO A 200 -15.98 -3.05 2.46
C PRO A 200 -16.96 -2.24 1.61
N PHE A 201 -17.10 -2.55 0.32
CA PHE A 201 -17.93 -1.79 -0.60
C PHE A 201 -19.24 -2.53 -0.87
N ALA A 202 -20.23 -2.35 0.02
CA ALA A 202 -21.51 -3.05 -0.04
C ALA A 202 -22.20 -3.04 -1.42
N PRO A 203 -22.24 -1.93 -2.19
CA PRO A 203 -22.82 -1.92 -3.54
C PRO A 203 -22.14 -2.87 -4.53
N TYR A 204 -20.89 -3.25 -4.25
CA TYR A 204 -20.05 -4.09 -5.10
C TYR A 204 -19.74 -5.45 -4.46
N ALA A 205 -20.44 -5.79 -3.38
CA ALA A 205 -20.29 -7.07 -2.71
C ALA A 205 -20.75 -8.20 -3.64
N ARG A 206 -19.94 -9.27 -3.71
CA ARG A 206 -20.23 -10.47 -4.49
C ARG A 206 -19.94 -11.70 -3.65
N ALA A 207 -20.82 -12.69 -3.73
CA ALA A 207 -20.66 -13.95 -3.03
C ALA A 207 -19.62 -14.84 -3.72
N GLY A 208 -18.76 -15.49 -2.93
CA GLY A 208 -17.96 -16.64 -3.38
C GLY A 208 -16.83 -16.35 -4.37
N ALA A 209 -16.34 -15.11 -4.47
CA ALA A 209 -15.14 -14.83 -5.25
C ALA A 209 -13.90 -15.26 -4.46
N GLU A 210 -13.33 -16.42 -4.80
CA GLU A 210 -12.04 -16.85 -4.25
C GLU A 210 -10.92 -16.02 -4.89
N VAL A 211 -10.16 -15.32 -4.05
CA VAL A 211 -8.99 -14.56 -4.52
C VAL A 211 -7.82 -15.53 -4.67
N ASN A 212 -7.25 -15.60 -5.87
CA ASN A 212 -6.01 -16.35 -6.09
C ASN A 212 -4.94 -15.89 -5.09
N ARG A 213 -4.29 -16.84 -4.39
CA ARG A 213 -3.29 -16.56 -3.35
C ARG A 213 -2.18 -15.61 -3.80
N ARG A 214 -1.66 -15.76 -5.02
CA ARG A 214 -0.61 -14.88 -5.58
C ARG A 214 -1.14 -13.46 -5.77
N MET A 215 -2.36 -13.32 -6.27
CA MET A 215 -3.01 -12.00 -6.39
C MET A 215 -3.25 -11.36 -5.03
N ALA A 216 -3.74 -12.13 -4.06
CA ALA A 216 -3.93 -11.66 -2.69
C ALA A 216 -2.62 -11.15 -2.09
N MET A 217 -1.51 -11.86 -2.31
CA MET A 217 -0.18 -11.45 -1.89
C MET A 217 0.29 -10.14 -2.54
N LEU A 218 -0.04 -9.89 -3.80
CA LEU A 218 0.34 -8.65 -4.48
C LEU A 218 -0.51 -7.48 -3.97
N MET A 219 -1.83 -7.68 -3.87
CA MET A 219 -2.78 -6.66 -3.48
C MET A 219 -2.68 -6.27 -2.01
N LEU A 220 -2.52 -7.25 -1.09
CA LEU A 220 -2.41 -6.96 0.34
C LEU A 220 -1.28 -5.97 0.60
N ASN A 221 -0.22 -6.20 -0.13
CA ASN A 221 1.03 -5.51 -0.07
C ASN A 221 0.92 -4.05 -0.57
N GLU A 222 0.11 -3.79 -1.60
CA GLU A 222 -0.28 -2.43 -2.01
C GLU A 222 -1.13 -1.77 -0.91
N ILE A 223 -2.14 -2.48 -0.41
CA ILE A 223 -3.05 -1.99 0.63
C ILE A 223 -2.32 -1.65 1.93
N VAL A 224 -1.40 -2.49 2.38
CA VAL A 224 -0.57 -2.27 3.59
C VAL A 224 0.37 -1.08 3.38
N THR A 225 0.82 -0.86 2.15
CA THR A 225 1.63 0.33 1.83
C THR A 225 0.80 1.61 1.96
N GLU A 226 -0.41 1.64 1.40
CA GLU A 226 -1.32 2.78 1.60
C GLU A 226 -1.70 2.94 3.06
N PHE A 227 -1.88 1.85 3.79
CA PHE A 227 -2.18 1.90 5.20
C PHE A 227 -1.05 2.56 5.99
N ALA A 228 0.21 2.18 5.73
CA ALA A 228 1.36 2.80 6.37
C ALA A 228 1.45 4.31 6.08
N VAL A 229 1.10 4.74 4.86
CA VAL A 229 1.03 6.16 4.48
C VAL A 229 -0.13 6.86 5.21
N LEU A 230 -1.30 6.24 5.26
CA LEU A 230 -2.48 6.78 5.95
C LEU A 230 -2.20 7.00 7.45
N LEU A 231 -1.65 5.99 8.13
CA LEU A 231 -1.26 6.11 9.55
C LEU A 231 -0.20 7.18 9.77
N ALA A 232 0.71 7.34 8.80
CA ALA A 232 1.73 8.37 8.84
C ALA A 232 1.17 9.79 8.71
N GLU A 233 0.10 9.98 7.93
CA GLU A 233 -0.61 11.25 7.75
C GLU A 233 -1.56 11.54 8.91
N HIS A 234 -2.08 10.50 9.56
CA HIS A 234 -3.11 10.56 10.60
C HIS A 234 -2.69 9.83 11.89
N PRO A 235 -1.69 10.36 12.63
CA PRO A 235 -1.22 9.72 13.86
C PRO A 235 -2.31 9.60 14.94
N GLU A 236 -3.36 10.41 14.90
CA GLU A 236 -4.47 10.40 15.85
C GLU A 236 -5.31 9.10 15.82
N VAL A 237 -5.34 8.39 14.68
CA VAL A 237 -6.08 7.12 14.54
C VAL A 237 -5.17 5.90 14.65
N GLU A 238 -3.86 6.09 14.73
CA GLU A 238 -2.90 5.01 14.54
C GLU A 238 -3.00 3.89 15.58
N THR A 239 -3.02 4.23 16.86
CA THR A 239 -3.09 3.23 17.94
C THR A 239 -4.34 2.37 17.81
N ALA A 240 -5.50 3.00 17.62
CA ALA A 240 -6.78 2.31 17.44
C ALA A 240 -6.76 1.41 16.19
N ALA A 241 -6.11 1.84 15.12
CA ALA A 241 -6.00 1.10 13.87
C ALA A 241 -5.13 -0.16 14.03
N LEU A 242 -3.97 -0.02 14.68
CA LEU A 242 -3.05 -1.12 14.96
C LEU A 242 -3.69 -2.15 15.90
N ASP A 243 -4.46 -1.70 16.89
CA ASP A 243 -5.22 -2.55 17.82
C ASP A 243 -6.37 -3.29 17.14
N LEU A 244 -7.08 -2.64 16.22
CA LEU A 244 -8.13 -3.28 15.42
C LEU A 244 -7.55 -4.44 14.61
N LEU A 245 -6.51 -4.20 13.82
CA LEU A 245 -5.87 -5.24 13.03
C LEU A 245 -5.30 -6.35 13.91
N HIS A 246 -4.71 -6.02 15.05
CA HIS A 246 -4.20 -7.03 15.98
C HIS A 246 -5.26 -8.03 16.41
N ARG A 247 -6.42 -7.50 16.81
CA ARG A 247 -7.54 -8.31 17.31
C ARG A 247 -8.07 -9.22 16.21
N GLU A 248 -8.25 -8.69 15.00
CA GLU A 248 -8.69 -9.46 13.85
C GLU A 248 -7.68 -10.55 13.46
N GLN A 249 -6.37 -10.24 13.50
CA GLN A 249 -5.32 -11.22 13.22
C GLN A 249 -5.26 -12.34 14.28
N ARG A 250 -5.41 -12.01 15.56
CA ARG A 250 -5.41 -13.00 16.66
C ARG A 250 -6.60 -13.94 16.63
N ALA A 251 -7.76 -13.44 16.19
CA ALA A 251 -8.97 -14.24 16.05
C ALA A 251 -8.82 -15.31 14.95
N ARG A 252 -7.86 -15.15 14.04
CA ARG A 252 -7.62 -16.07 12.93
C ARG A 252 -6.53 -17.08 13.27
N HIS A 253 -6.76 -18.34 12.91
CA HIS A 253 -5.82 -19.42 13.20
C HIS A 253 -4.45 -19.16 12.54
N PRO A 254 -3.32 -19.39 13.24
CA PRO A 254 -1.95 -19.14 12.78
C PRO A 254 -1.45 -20.10 11.68
N ALA A 255 -2.34 -20.85 11.02
CA ALA A 255 -1.97 -22.06 10.28
C ALA A 255 -1.42 -21.84 8.86
N ASP A 256 -1.51 -20.65 8.26
CA ASP A 256 -0.86 -20.40 6.96
C ASP A 256 0.27 -19.36 7.08
N PRO A 257 1.54 -19.82 7.18
CA PRO A 257 2.68 -18.95 7.44
C PRO A 257 3.18 -18.16 6.22
N TYR A 258 2.69 -18.41 5.00
CA TYR A 258 3.51 -18.08 3.81
C TYR A 258 2.80 -17.41 2.61
N PRO A 259 1.91 -16.43 2.83
CA PRO A 259 1.85 -15.35 1.85
C PRO A 259 1.99 -13.95 2.48
N PHE A 260 1.67 -13.81 3.77
CA PHE A 260 1.46 -12.51 4.41
C PHE A 260 2.46 -12.22 5.52
N SER A 261 3.52 -13.01 5.62
CA SER A 261 4.54 -12.89 6.68
C SER A 261 5.16 -11.49 6.74
N TYR A 262 5.42 -10.85 5.59
CA TYR A 262 5.98 -9.50 5.56
C TYR A 262 5.04 -8.43 6.12
N ALA A 263 3.77 -8.42 5.69
CA ALA A 263 2.75 -7.50 6.20
C ALA A 263 2.50 -7.69 7.71
N ARG A 264 2.48 -8.95 8.17
CA ARG A 264 2.34 -9.29 9.60
C ARG A 264 3.57 -8.90 10.42
N ALA A 265 4.78 -9.08 9.87
CA ALA A 265 6.02 -8.62 10.50
C ALA A 265 6.06 -7.10 10.62
N TRP A 266 5.64 -6.38 9.57
CA TRP A 266 5.45 -4.93 9.60
C TRP A 266 4.48 -4.53 10.71
N LEU A 267 3.28 -5.12 10.76
CA LEU A 267 2.26 -4.82 11.78
C LEU A 267 2.80 -5.07 13.20
N THR A 268 3.50 -6.19 13.41
CA THR A 268 4.12 -6.54 14.70
C THR A 268 5.17 -5.52 15.12
N ALA A 269 6.03 -5.09 14.19
CA ALA A 269 7.04 -4.06 14.44
C ALA A 269 6.39 -2.71 14.77
N ARG A 270 5.36 -2.29 14.01
CA ARG A 270 4.59 -1.06 14.26
C ARG A 270 3.97 -1.06 15.65
N GLN A 271 3.22 -2.10 16.01
CA GLN A 271 2.60 -2.22 17.33
C GLN A 271 3.62 -2.12 18.46
N ALA A 272 4.78 -2.74 18.28
CA ALA A 272 5.83 -2.69 19.29
C ALA A 272 6.40 -1.28 19.48
N LEU A 273 6.59 -0.53 18.39
CA LEU A 273 7.07 0.86 18.40
C LEU A 273 6.09 1.84 19.06
N HIS A 274 4.82 1.46 19.21
CA HIS A 274 3.79 2.23 19.93
C HIS A 274 3.55 1.74 21.37
N GLY A 275 4.29 0.73 21.82
CA GLY A 275 4.18 0.21 23.19
C GLY A 275 5.06 0.97 24.20
N ASP A 276 4.86 0.69 25.48
CA ASP A 276 5.58 1.32 26.60
C ASP A 276 6.99 0.73 26.87
N ASP A 277 7.43 -0.27 26.10
CA ASP A 277 8.72 -0.94 26.27
C ASP A 277 9.64 -0.71 25.06
N PRO A 278 10.54 0.31 25.13
CA PRO A 278 11.45 0.62 24.04
C PRO A 278 12.41 -0.52 23.66
N ALA A 279 12.85 -1.33 24.62
CA ALA A 279 13.76 -2.44 24.33
C ALA A 279 13.03 -3.53 23.53
N ALA A 280 11.82 -3.90 23.97
CA ALA A 280 10.98 -4.83 23.23
C ALA A 280 10.58 -4.28 21.85
N ALA A 281 10.37 -2.97 21.74
CA ALA A 281 10.09 -2.30 20.48
C ALA A 281 11.24 -2.48 19.47
N LEU A 282 12.47 -2.13 19.87
CA LEU A 282 13.66 -2.25 19.03
C LEU A 282 13.97 -3.71 18.68
N GLN A 283 13.81 -4.64 19.62
CA GLN A 283 13.99 -6.07 19.39
C GLN A 283 13.02 -6.63 18.34
N LYS A 284 11.77 -6.14 18.31
CA LYS A 284 10.76 -6.55 17.32
C LYS A 284 10.91 -5.84 15.99
N ALA A 285 11.36 -4.59 15.98
CA ALA A 285 11.61 -3.82 14.76
C ALA A 285 12.82 -4.35 13.99
N GLY A 286 13.88 -4.73 14.69
CA GLY A 286 15.14 -5.17 14.11
C GLY A 286 15.00 -6.25 13.01
N PRO A 287 14.36 -7.41 13.29
CA PRO A 287 14.21 -8.47 12.30
C PRO A 287 13.55 -8.00 11.01
N PHE A 288 12.55 -7.11 11.11
CA PHE A 288 11.89 -6.52 9.94
C PHE A 288 12.83 -5.57 9.17
N LEU A 289 13.62 -4.75 9.88
CA LEU A 289 14.61 -3.87 9.27
C LEU A 289 15.73 -4.63 8.57
N GLY A 290 16.03 -5.85 9.01
CA GLY A 290 17.02 -6.75 8.43
C GLY A 290 16.52 -7.67 7.32
N VAL A 291 15.22 -7.64 6.97
CA VAL A 291 14.73 -8.40 5.80
C VAL A 291 15.29 -7.76 4.53
N VAL A 292 16.22 -8.47 3.92
CA VAL A 292 16.94 -8.08 2.69
C VAL A 292 16.07 -8.29 1.45
N ASP A 293 15.17 -9.28 1.46
CA ASP A 293 14.38 -9.67 0.29
C ASP A 293 12.94 -9.15 0.38
N GLY A 294 12.72 -7.89 0.03
CA GLY A 294 11.38 -7.32 -0.02
C GLY A 294 11.29 -6.07 -0.90
N PRO A 295 10.47 -6.06 -1.97
CA PRO A 295 10.27 -4.90 -2.85
C PRO A 295 9.37 -3.83 -2.19
N ARG A 296 9.54 -3.57 -0.88
CA ARG A 296 8.59 -2.79 -0.05
C ARG A 296 9.26 -1.62 0.69
N PRO A 297 9.98 -0.75 -0.03
CA PRO A 297 10.72 0.38 0.55
C PRO A 297 9.87 1.28 1.45
N LEU A 298 8.59 1.49 1.16
CA LEU A 298 7.72 2.35 1.98
C LEU A 298 7.33 1.73 3.33
N LEU A 299 7.12 0.42 3.40
CA LEU A 299 6.85 -0.28 4.67
C LEU A 299 8.11 -0.28 5.54
N TRP A 300 9.24 -0.59 4.94
CA TRP A 300 10.55 -0.48 5.59
C TRP A 300 10.80 0.94 6.10
N GLN A 301 10.62 1.96 5.25
CA GLN A 301 10.77 3.37 5.59
C GLN A 301 9.87 3.80 6.75
N SER A 302 8.62 3.32 6.81
CA SER A 302 7.72 3.62 7.93
C SER A 302 8.24 3.10 9.26
N VAL A 303 8.84 1.90 9.29
CA VAL A 303 9.44 1.32 10.50
C VAL A 303 10.74 2.06 10.85
N VAL A 304 11.58 2.40 9.87
CA VAL A 304 12.80 3.19 10.12
C VAL A 304 12.47 4.55 10.72
N ARG A 305 11.47 5.25 10.18
CA ARG A 305 11.03 6.56 10.69
C ARG A 305 10.65 6.50 12.17
N ASP A 306 9.84 5.53 12.55
CA ASP A 306 9.37 5.41 13.94
C ASP A 306 10.46 4.88 14.88
N THR A 307 11.35 4.02 14.37
CA THR A 307 12.54 3.58 15.09
C THR A 307 13.48 4.77 15.36
N VAL A 308 13.70 5.65 14.38
CA VAL A 308 14.48 6.89 14.56
C VAL A 308 13.83 7.79 15.61
N ARG A 309 12.51 7.97 15.55
CA ARG A 309 11.77 8.76 16.54
C ARG A 309 11.94 8.20 17.95
N LEU A 310 11.77 6.88 18.13
CA LEU A 310 11.98 6.21 19.41
C LEU A 310 13.43 6.36 19.88
N CYS A 311 14.41 6.08 19.03
CA CYS A 311 15.82 6.18 19.39
C CYS A 311 16.25 7.60 19.81
N ARG A 312 15.60 8.65 19.28
CA ARG A 312 15.84 10.05 19.68
C ARG A 312 15.33 10.39 21.08
N THR A 313 14.34 9.67 21.59
CA THR A 313 13.85 9.88 22.96
C THR A 313 14.68 9.12 24.01
N LEU A 314 15.59 8.25 23.56
CA LEU A 314 16.42 7.41 24.42
C LEU A 314 17.84 7.97 24.55
N PRO A 315 18.46 7.88 25.74
CA PRO A 315 19.84 8.33 25.94
C PRO A 315 20.86 7.36 25.32
N GLY A 316 22.13 7.79 25.25
CA GLY A 316 23.26 6.89 25.02
C GLY A 316 23.42 6.41 23.57
N ALA A 317 23.61 5.10 23.38
CA ALA A 317 23.86 4.54 22.04
C ALA A 317 22.66 4.67 21.10
N ALA A 318 21.44 4.75 21.64
CA ALA A 318 20.21 4.94 20.87
C ALA A 318 20.23 6.24 20.06
N GLY A 319 20.68 7.36 20.64
CA GLY A 319 20.80 8.62 19.90
C GLY A 319 21.72 8.53 18.68
N ARG A 320 22.87 7.84 18.81
CA ARG A 320 23.79 7.59 17.67
C ARG A 320 23.19 6.62 16.64
N ALA A 321 22.42 5.64 17.11
CA ALA A 321 21.68 4.76 16.22
C ALA A 321 20.64 5.55 15.41
N ALA A 322 19.95 6.53 16.00
CA ALA A 322 19.01 7.38 15.27
C ALA A 322 19.67 8.11 14.10
N GLU A 323 20.88 8.65 14.28
CA GLU A 323 21.62 9.29 13.18
C GLU A 323 22.02 8.29 12.09
N THR A 324 22.50 7.10 12.49
CA THR A 324 22.88 6.04 11.55
C THR A 324 21.68 5.58 10.71
N LEU A 325 20.54 5.36 11.35
CA LEU A 325 19.28 4.98 10.71
C LEU A 325 18.80 6.10 9.76
N ALA A 326 18.78 7.35 10.22
CA ALA A 326 18.34 8.49 9.41
C ALA A 326 19.23 8.74 8.18
N ALA A 327 20.53 8.50 8.30
CA ALA A 327 21.49 8.61 7.20
C ALA A 327 21.29 7.51 6.15
N GLY A 328 21.01 6.27 6.58
CA GLY A 328 20.77 5.14 5.68
C GLY A 328 19.34 5.04 5.13
N ALA A 329 18.41 5.84 5.66
CA ALA A 329 17.02 5.88 5.21
C ALA A 329 16.90 6.38 3.77
N LEU A 330 15.80 6.03 3.11
CA LEU A 330 15.55 6.44 1.73
C LEU A 330 15.49 7.97 1.64
N ALA A 331 16.36 8.53 0.80
CA ALA A 331 16.40 9.97 0.50
C ALA A 331 15.51 10.35 -0.70
N ASP A 332 14.88 9.36 -1.33
CA ASP A 332 14.30 9.49 -2.66
C ASP A 332 13.07 10.42 -2.67
N HIS A 333 12.96 11.25 -3.71
CA HIS A 333 11.81 12.13 -3.99
C HIS A 333 10.48 11.37 -4.13
N THR A 334 10.57 10.06 -4.29
CA THR A 334 9.44 9.13 -4.40
C THR A 334 8.86 8.71 -3.04
N VAL A 335 9.54 9.01 -1.92
CA VAL A 335 9.02 8.80 -0.55
C VAL A 335 8.03 9.91 -0.21
N PRO A 336 6.77 9.57 0.19
CA PRO A 336 5.79 10.55 0.66
C PRO A 336 6.33 11.40 1.81
N ASP A 337 5.96 12.69 1.83
CA ASP A 337 6.45 13.65 2.83
C ASP A 337 6.21 13.18 4.27
N CYS A 338 5.07 12.55 4.54
CA CYS A 338 4.72 11.99 5.84
C CYS A 338 5.66 10.87 6.31
N LEU A 339 6.35 10.18 5.39
CA LEU A 339 7.30 9.11 5.67
C LEU A 339 8.77 9.57 5.64
N ARG A 340 9.03 10.85 5.32
CA ARG A 340 10.38 11.39 5.34
C ARG A 340 10.89 11.49 6.77
N ILE A 341 12.18 11.21 6.92
CA ILE A 341 12.88 11.32 8.20
C ILE A 341 13.61 12.66 8.20
N ASP A 342 13.32 13.50 9.20
CA ASP A 342 14.08 14.71 9.43
C ASP A 342 15.52 14.33 9.79
N ARG A 343 16.47 14.73 8.95
CA ARG A 343 17.91 14.47 9.10
C ARG A 343 18.64 15.54 9.90
N SER A 344 17.93 16.57 10.35
CA SER A 344 18.51 17.60 11.20
C SER A 344 19.11 16.94 12.45
N PRO A 345 20.34 17.33 12.86
CA PRO A 345 20.92 16.82 14.09
C PRO A 345 20.00 17.20 15.26
N HIS A 346 19.78 16.27 16.18
CA HIS A 346 19.00 16.56 17.37
C HIS A 346 19.76 17.62 18.18
N PRO A 347 19.10 18.68 18.69
CA PRO A 347 19.75 19.58 19.64
C PRO A 347 20.25 18.73 20.83
N ALA A 348 21.55 18.87 21.13
CA ALA A 348 22.27 18.12 22.13
C ALA A 348 21.80 18.42 23.56
#